data_AF-A0A7J6N8K4-F1
#
_entry.id   AF-A0A7J6N8K4-F1
#
_cell.length_a   1.000
_cell.length_b   1.000
_cell.length_c   1.000
_cell.angle_alpha   90.00
_cell.angle_beta   90.00
_cell.angle_gamma   90.00
#
_symmetry.space_group_name_H-M   'P 1'
#
loop_
_entity.id
_entity.type
_entity.pdbx_description
1 polymer ?
#
loop_
_entity_poly.entity_id
_entity_poly.type
_entity_poly.pdbx_seq_one_letter_code
_entity_poly.pdbx_strand_id
1 'polypeptide(L)'
;MEDKKTVCLQSFSSPMTGEFTSTPIILGIRALRATFANITWVGNKVALEPLKPSNEAAASARFGCALIPACTGQQRYDARTNTCIDPVCSAYALMIVDEHSKTCVWATWVPYVFGILVVFLSAGDILSQRLYRICVRLAAQKSRSLRS
;
A
#
# COMPACT_ATOMS: atom_id res chain seq x y z
N MET A 1 -7.10 -19.38 -42.87
CA MET A 1 -6.25 -19.16 -41.68
C MET A 1 -7.20 -18.93 -40.51
N GLU A 2 -7.45 -19.96 -39.71
CA GLU A 2 -8.31 -19.86 -38.53
C GLU A 2 -7.57 -19.12 -37.42
N ASP A 3 -8.11 -17.97 -37.02
CA ASP A 3 -7.58 -17.13 -35.97
C ASP A 3 -7.89 -17.80 -34.62
N LYS A 4 -6.89 -18.49 -34.06
CA LYS A 4 -7.03 -19.16 -32.76
C LYS A 4 -7.17 -18.11 -31.66
N LYS A 5 -8.40 -17.91 -31.18
CA LYS A 5 -8.68 -17.07 -30.01
C LYS A 5 -8.23 -17.79 -28.74
N THR A 6 -7.18 -17.26 -28.11
CA THR A 6 -6.67 -17.75 -26.82
C THR A 6 -7.50 -17.16 -25.70
N VAL A 7 -8.18 -18.01 -24.92
CA VAL A 7 -8.93 -17.61 -23.73
C VAL A 7 -8.07 -17.83 -22.50
N CYS A 8 -7.80 -16.77 -21.74
CA CYS A 8 -7.05 -16.85 -20.48
C CYS A 8 -8.00 -17.12 -19.31
N LEU A 9 -7.93 -18.31 -18.73
CA LEU A 9 -8.58 -18.62 -17.47
C LEU A 9 -7.59 -18.40 -16.33
N GLN A 10 -7.83 -17.38 -15.51
CA GLN A 10 -7.05 -17.16 -14.30
C GLN A 10 -7.60 -18.08 -13.21
N SER A 11 -6.83 -19.12 -12.83
CA SER A 11 -7.18 -19.98 -11.70
C SER A 11 -6.95 -19.23 -10.39
N PHE A 12 -8.03 -19.04 -9.63
CA PHE A 12 -7.93 -18.64 -8.23
C PHE A 12 -8.01 -19.89 -7.38
N SER A 13 -6.87 -20.39 -6.90
CA SER A 13 -6.86 -21.29 -5.76
C SER A 13 -6.96 -20.45 -4.48
N SER A 14 -8.12 -20.47 -3.83
CA SER A 14 -8.15 -20.13 -2.41
C SER A 14 -7.40 -21.25 -1.68
N PRO A 15 -6.54 -20.97 -0.70
CA PRO A 15 -5.91 -22.01 0.09
C PRO A 15 -7.00 -22.68 0.95
N MET A 16 -7.65 -23.69 0.40
CA MET A 16 -8.44 -24.65 1.17
C MET A 16 -7.48 -25.72 1.67
N THR A 17 -7.13 -25.61 2.95
CA THR A 17 -6.52 -26.68 3.73
C THR A 17 -7.54 -27.80 3.90
N GLY A 18 -7.55 -28.76 2.97
CA GLY A 18 -8.39 -29.95 3.09
C GLY A 18 -8.50 -30.75 1.81
N GLU A 19 -8.05 -32.00 1.90
CA GLU A 19 -8.47 -33.20 1.15
C GLU A 19 -8.98 -33.02 -0.30
N PHE A 20 -8.23 -33.57 -1.25
CA PHE A 20 -8.58 -33.69 -2.67
C PHE A 20 -9.86 -34.52 -2.86
N THR A 21 -11.01 -33.86 -2.71
CA THR A 21 -12.29 -34.30 -3.26
C THR A 21 -12.53 -33.55 -4.56
N SER A 22 -13.07 -34.24 -5.57
CA SER A 22 -13.42 -33.68 -6.87
C SER A 22 -14.54 -32.65 -6.71
N THR A 23 -14.18 -31.43 -6.31
CA THR A 23 -15.12 -30.32 -6.22
C THR A 23 -15.31 -29.73 -7.62
N PRO A 24 -16.56 -29.53 -8.09
CA PRO A 24 -16.81 -28.93 -9.39
C PRO A 24 -16.20 -27.53 -9.47
N ILE A 25 -15.55 -27.21 -10.59
CA ILE A 25 -15.04 -25.86 -10.87
C ILE A 25 -16.25 -24.97 -11.17
N ILE A 26 -16.61 -24.10 -10.23
CA ILE A 26 -17.71 -23.15 -10.39
C ILE A 26 -17.16 -21.89 -11.08
N LEU A 27 -17.51 -21.70 -12.35
CA LEU A 27 -17.21 -20.47 -13.08
C LEU A 27 -18.23 -19.38 -12.67
N GLY A 28 -17.76 -18.41 -11.89
CA GLY A 28 -18.60 -17.27 -11.49
C GLY A 28 -18.92 -16.34 -12.67
N ILE A 29 -19.95 -15.50 -12.51
CA ILE A 29 -20.45 -14.59 -13.55
C ILE A 29 -19.40 -13.61 -14.09
N ARG A 30 -18.35 -13.31 -13.32
CA ARG A 30 -17.21 -12.50 -13.77
C ARG A 30 -16.35 -13.21 -14.81
N ALA A 31 -16.10 -14.50 -14.66
CA ALA A 31 -15.37 -15.31 -15.64
C ALA A 31 -16.15 -15.38 -16.95
N LEU A 32 -17.47 -15.56 -16.85
CA LEU A 32 -18.39 -15.55 -18.00
C LEU A 32 -18.35 -14.22 -18.77
N ARG A 33 -18.38 -13.09 -18.04
CA ARG A 33 -18.31 -11.75 -18.64
C ARG A 33 -16.95 -11.48 -19.29
N ALA A 34 -15.86 -11.95 -18.70
CA ALA A 34 -14.52 -11.78 -19.25
C ALA A 34 -14.33 -12.52 -20.58
N THR A 35 -15.01 -13.65 -20.77
CA THR A 35 -14.98 -14.38 -22.05
C THR A 35 -15.76 -13.70 -23.16
N PHE A 36 -16.56 -12.67 -22.85
CA PHE A 36 -17.51 -12.06 -23.77
C PHE A 36 -18.19 -13.15 -24.61
N ALA A 37 -18.73 -14.20 -23.97
CA ALA A 37 -19.21 -15.37 -24.70
C ALA A 37 -20.74 -15.49 -24.60
N ASN A 38 -21.41 -15.67 -25.73
CA ASN A 38 -22.78 -16.13 -25.77
C ASN A 38 -22.77 -17.62 -25.44
N ILE A 39 -23.64 -18.02 -24.53
CA ILE A 39 -23.85 -19.43 -24.21
C ILE A 39 -24.88 -19.97 -25.20
N THR A 40 -24.45 -20.87 -26.07
CA THR A 40 -25.36 -21.60 -26.96
C THR A 40 -25.38 -23.06 -26.58
N TRP A 41 -26.59 -23.61 -26.46
CA TRP A 41 -26.80 -25.03 -26.22
C TRP A 41 -26.89 -25.76 -27.56
N VAL A 42 -25.98 -26.71 -27.78
CA VAL A 42 -25.96 -27.54 -28.99
C VAL A 42 -26.05 -29.00 -28.54
N GLY A 43 -27.28 -29.50 -28.41
CA GLY A 43 -27.55 -30.80 -27.79
C GLY A 43 -27.15 -30.82 -26.31
N ASN A 44 -26.34 -31.81 -25.91
CA ASN A 44 -25.80 -31.95 -24.54
C ASN A 44 -24.48 -31.19 -24.32
N LYS A 45 -24.13 -30.24 -25.20
CA LYS A 45 -22.89 -29.47 -25.11
C LYS A 45 -23.20 -27.99 -24.94
N VAL A 46 -22.40 -27.35 -24.10
CA VAL A 46 -22.40 -25.89 -23.92
C VAL A 46 -21.28 -25.33 -24.79
N ALA A 47 -21.64 -24.55 -25.81
CA ALA A 47 -20.69 -23.81 -26.62
C ALA A 47 -20.61 -22.36 -26.12
N LEU A 48 -19.38 -21.84 -26.07
CA LEU A 48 -19.09 -20.46 -25.73
C LEU A 48 -18.70 -19.74 -27.03
N GLU A 49 -19.60 -18.91 -27.54
CA GLU A 49 -19.38 -18.18 -28.78
C GLU A 49 -18.88 -16.76 -28.48
N PRO A 50 -17.69 -16.35 -28.98
CA PRO A 50 -17.13 -15.05 -28.66
C PRO A 50 -17.94 -13.91 -29.30
N LEU A 51 -18.46 -13.00 -28.49
CA LEU A 51 -19.03 -11.73 -28.92
C LEU A 51 -17.95 -10.94 -29.68
N LYS A 52 -18.37 -10.24 -30.74
CA LYS A 52 -17.50 -9.29 -31.45
C LYS A 52 -17.00 -8.24 -30.44
N PRO A 53 -15.69 -8.10 -30.24
CA PRO A 53 -15.18 -7.10 -29.31
C PRO A 53 -15.54 -5.70 -29.82
N SER A 54 -15.99 -4.83 -28.91
CA SER A 54 -15.89 -3.38 -29.16
C SER A 54 -14.40 -3.01 -29.29
N ASN A 55 -14.10 -1.90 -29.94
CA ASN A 55 -12.73 -1.52 -30.32
C ASN A 55 -11.74 -1.48 -29.14
N GLU A 56 -12.21 -1.33 -27.90
CA GLU A 56 -11.41 -1.37 -26.68
C GLU A 56 -11.11 -2.80 -26.19
N ALA A 57 -12.06 -3.73 -26.32
CA ALA A 57 -11.86 -5.15 -25.98
C ALA A 57 -10.96 -5.88 -26.99
N ALA A 58 -10.90 -5.40 -28.23
CA ALA A 58 -10.05 -5.98 -29.28
C ALA A 58 -8.55 -5.74 -29.02
N ALA A 59 -8.19 -4.67 -28.31
CA ALA A 59 -6.81 -4.39 -27.94
C ALA A 59 -6.29 -5.36 -26.87
N SER A 60 -7.14 -5.73 -25.90
CA SER A 60 -6.79 -6.70 -24.84
C SER A 60 -6.76 -8.15 -25.35
N ALA A 61 -7.45 -8.46 -26.44
CA ALA A 61 -7.45 -9.81 -27.03
C ALA A 61 -6.20 -10.11 -27.87
N ARG A 62 -5.43 -9.09 -28.31
CA ARG A 62 -4.24 -9.26 -29.16
C ARG A 62 -2.97 -9.60 -28.38
N PHE A 63 -2.93 -9.28 -27.09
CA PHE A 63 -1.81 -9.60 -26.21
C PHE A 63 -2.35 -10.47 -25.08
N GLY A 64 -2.03 -11.77 -25.14
CA GLY A 64 -2.56 -12.80 -24.25
C GLY A 64 -2.58 -12.36 -22.79
N CYS A 65 -3.79 -12.40 -22.22
CA CYS A 65 -4.11 -12.09 -20.83
C CYS A 65 -3.80 -10.65 -20.42
N ALA A 66 -4.77 -9.97 -19.80
CA ALA A 66 -4.55 -8.65 -19.22
C ALA A 66 -3.32 -8.70 -18.30
N LEU A 67 -2.33 -7.85 -18.57
CA LEU A 67 -1.10 -7.77 -17.79
C LEU A 67 -1.48 -7.51 -16.32
N ILE A 68 -0.99 -8.35 -15.41
CA ILE A 68 -1.09 -8.07 -13.98
C ILE A 68 -0.33 -6.76 -13.76
N PRO A 69 -0.97 -5.72 -13.18
CA PRO A 69 -0.27 -4.47 -12.92
C PRO A 69 0.88 -4.74 -11.94
N ALA A 70 2.10 -4.40 -12.36
CA ALA A 70 3.26 -4.47 -11.50
C ALA A 70 3.18 -3.33 -10.47
N CYS A 71 2.88 -3.69 -9.23
CA CYS A 71 2.80 -2.72 -8.14
C CYS A 71 4.18 -2.19 -7.76
N THR A 72 4.27 -0.92 -7.38
CA THR A 72 5.53 -0.25 -7.07
C THR A 72 5.77 -0.16 -5.57
N GLY A 73 7.04 -0.23 -5.16
CA GLY A 73 7.43 -0.03 -3.77
C GLY A 73 6.80 -1.04 -2.81
N GLN A 74 6.01 -0.55 -1.86
CA GLN A 74 5.34 -1.35 -0.83
C GLN A 74 3.85 -1.62 -1.14
N GLN A 75 3.39 -1.28 -2.34
CA GLN A 75 2.02 -1.56 -2.74
C GLN A 75 1.74 -3.06 -2.80
N ARG A 76 0.52 -3.44 -2.43
CA ARG A 76 0.04 -4.82 -2.53
C ARG A 76 -1.01 -4.93 -3.64
N TYR A 77 -0.83 -5.90 -4.52
CA TYR A 77 -1.83 -6.21 -5.53
C TYR A 77 -3.08 -6.84 -4.88
N ASP A 78 -4.25 -6.24 -5.10
CA ASP A 78 -5.54 -6.83 -4.76
C ASP A 78 -6.20 -7.43 -6.00
N ALA A 79 -6.29 -8.75 -5.95
CA ALA A 79 -6.86 -9.56 -7.01
C ALA A 79 -8.39 -9.38 -7.16
N ARG A 80 -9.10 -8.92 -6.12
CA ARG A 80 -10.56 -8.73 -6.16
C ARG A 80 -10.96 -7.53 -7.00
N THR A 81 -10.16 -6.47 -6.92
CA THR A 81 -10.35 -5.19 -7.62
C THR A 81 -9.43 -5.06 -8.83
N ASN A 82 -8.43 -5.94 -8.96
CA ASN A 82 -7.37 -5.86 -9.98
C ASN A 82 -6.60 -4.54 -9.91
N THR A 83 -6.38 -4.02 -8.70
CA THR A 83 -5.69 -2.74 -8.44
C THR A 83 -4.56 -2.91 -7.44
N CYS A 84 -3.56 -2.03 -7.52
CA CYS A 84 -2.54 -1.91 -6.48
C CYS A 84 -3.07 -1.05 -5.34
N ILE A 85 -3.00 -1.58 -4.12
CA ILE A 85 -3.41 -0.89 -2.90
C ILE A 85 -2.16 -0.28 -2.24
N ASP A 86 -2.26 1.00 -1.89
CA ASP A 86 -1.22 1.73 -1.18
C ASP A 86 -0.99 1.17 0.23
N PRO A 87 0.26 1.21 0.74
CA PRO A 87 0.57 0.73 2.08
C PRO A 87 -0.13 1.56 3.16
N VAL A 88 -0.54 0.90 4.24
CA VAL A 88 -1.15 1.55 5.40
C VAL A 88 -0.06 2.21 6.24
N CYS A 89 0.33 3.43 5.89
CA CYS A 89 1.34 4.18 6.66
C CYS A 89 0.80 4.75 7.98
N SER A 90 -0.52 4.72 8.21
CA SER A 90 -1.14 5.18 9.47
C SER A 90 -0.76 4.31 10.69
N ALA A 91 -0.19 3.13 10.48
CA ALA A 91 0.36 2.31 11.55
C ALA A 91 1.62 2.95 12.20
N TYR A 92 2.32 3.83 11.48
CA TYR A 92 3.50 4.52 11.95
C TYR A 92 3.18 6.00 12.18
N ALA A 93 3.33 6.46 13.43
CA ALA A 93 3.11 7.86 13.75
C ALA A 93 4.05 8.75 12.91
N LEU A 94 3.50 9.83 12.35
CA LEU A 94 4.23 10.85 11.59
C LEU A 94 4.80 10.40 10.23
N MET A 95 4.40 9.23 9.73
CA MET A 95 4.72 8.79 8.37
C MET A 95 3.58 9.07 7.39
N ILE A 96 3.94 9.43 6.17
CA ILE A 96 3.05 9.65 5.03
C ILE A 96 3.46 8.76 3.86
N VAL A 97 2.50 8.41 3.00
CA VAL A 97 2.79 7.72 1.75
C VAL A 97 3.41 8.72 0.79
N ASP A 98 4.60 8.41 0.27
CA ASP A 98 5.18 9.14 -0.85
C ASP A 98 4.48 8.75 -2.16
N GLU A 99 4.00 9.73 -2.93
CA GLU A 99 3.22 9.47 -4.15
C GLU A 99 4.03 8.79 -5.25
N HIS A 100 5.34 9.04 -5.30
CA HIS A 100 6.22 8.53 -6.35
C HIS A 100 6.77 7.13 -6.05
N SER A 101 7.37 6.94 -4.87
CA SER A 101 7.95 5.66 -4.49
C SER A 101 6.93 4.67 -3.92
N LYS A 102 5.75 5.17 -3.52
CA LYS A 102 4.72 4.39 -2.82
C LYS A 102 5.29 3.66 -1.60
N THR A 103 6.14 4.37 -0.87
CA THR A 103 6.74 3.94 0.40
C THR A 103 6.32 4.87 1.53
N CYS A 104 6.38 4.39 2.76
CA CYS A 104 6.14 5.24 3.94
C CYS A 104 7.41 6.04 4.25
N VAL A 105 7.28 7.36 4.22
CA VAL A 105 8.36 8.31 4.54
C VAL A 105 7.95 9.21 5.70
N TRP A 106 8.93 9.76 6.41
CA TRP A 106 8.65 10.77 7.44
C TRP A 106 8.00 12.00 6.80
N ALA A 107 6.95 12.52 7.44
CA ALA A 107 6.38 13.77 7.00
C ALA A 107 7.43 14.89 7.06
N THR A 108 7.47 15.72 6.03
CA THR A 108 8.53 16.73 5.83
C THR A 108 8.69 17.68 7.00
N TRP A 109 7.63 17.93 7.77
CA TRP A 109 7.64 18.83 8.93
C TRP A 109 8.29 18.23 10.19
N VAL A 110 8.37 16.90 10.30
CA VAL A 110 8.86 16.18 11.49
C VAL A 110 10.29 16.55 11.87
N PRO A 111 11.29 16.53 10.95
CA PRO A 111 12.66 16.89 11.31
C PRO A 111 12.77 18.34 11.80
N TYR A 112 11.95 19.26 11.28
CA TYR A 112 11.96 20.66 11.72
C TYR A 112 11.43 20.80 13.16
N VAL A 113 10.31 20.16 13.48
CA VAL A 113 9.76 20.18 14.85
C VAL A 113 10.74 19.55 15.84
N PHE A 114 11.37 18.44 15.46
CA PHE A 114 12.39 17.80 16.29
C PHE A 114 13.59 18.72 16.52
N GLY A 115 14.10 19.36 15.46
CA GLY A 115 15.20 20.33 15.57
C GLY A 115 14.87 21.51 16.49
N ILE A 116 13.67 22.07 16.35
CA ILE A 116 13.18 23.17 17.21
C ILE A 116 13.13 22.71 18.68
N LEU A 117 12.59 21.53 18.95
CA LEU A 117 12.48 20.98 20.30
C LEU A 117 13.85 20.78 20.96
N VAL A 118 14.84 20.26 20.21
CA VAL A 118 16.22 20.11 20.70
C VAL A 118 16.85 21.47 21.02
N VAL A 119 16.62 22.49 20.19
CA VAL A 119 17.12 23.85 20.46
C VAL A 119 16.49 24.43 21.73
N PHE A 120 15.18 24.25 21.93
CA PHE A 120 14.50 24.71 23.14
C PHE A 120 15.01 24.00 24.39
N LEU A 121 15.16 22.67 24.35
CA LEU A 121 15.67 21.90 25.49
C LEU A 121 17.10 22.31 25.86
N SER A 122 17.99 22.42 24.87
CA SER A 122 19.37 22.84 25.09
C SER A 122 19.48 24.28 25.61
N ALA A 123 18.67 25.21 25.08
CA ALA A 123 18.61 26.57 25.60
C ALA A 123 18.10 26.60 27.05
N GLY A 124 17.10 25.77 27.37
CA GLY A 124 16.58 25.59 28.72
C GLY A 124 17.65 25.09 29.70
N ASP A 125 18.43 24.09 29.30
CA ASP A 125 19.54 23.55 30.10
C ASP A 125 20.66 24.58 30.33
N ILE A 126 21.00 25.36 29.30
CA ILE A 126 22.01 26.43 29.45
C ILE A 126 21.50 27.50 30.42
N LEU A 127 20.23 27.90 30.31
CA LEU A 127 19.63 28.90 31.18
C LEU A 127 19.56 28.41 32.63
N SER A 128 19.16 27.16 32.84
CA SER A 128 19.08 26.56 34.18
C SER A 128 20.45 26.51 34.85
N GLN A 129 21.51 26.12 34.13
CA GLN A 129 22.87 26.12 34.63
C GLN A 129 23.37 27.53 34.96
N ARG A 130 23.03 28.53 34.15
CA ARG A 130 23.41 29.93 34.41
C ARG A 130 22.73 30.46 35.67
N LEU A 131 21.43 30.25 35.81
CA LEU A 131 20.66 30.64 37.00
C LEU A 131 21.20 29.96 38.26
N TYR A 132 21.47 28.65 38.18
CA TYR A 132 22.06 27.89 39.28
C TYR A 132 23.39 28.49 39.74
N ARG A 133 24.30 28.80 38.81
CA ARG A 133 25.61 29.42 39.14
C ARG A 133 25.46 30.80 39.77
N ILE A 134 24.48 31.61 39.33
CA ILE A 134 24.22 32.94 39.92
C ILE A 134 23.72 32.79 41.36
N CYS A 135 22.75 31.91 41.60
CA CYS A 135 22.20 31.67 42.93
C CYS A 135 23.28 31.22 43.93
N VAL A 136 24.16 30.30 43.52
CA VAL A 136 25.27 29.82 44.36
C VAL A 136 26.24 30.95 44.74
N ARG A 137 26.58 31.84 43.79
CA ARG A 137 27.47 32.99 44.05
C ARG A 137 26.85 33.99 45.02
N LEU A 138 25.56 34.29 44.86
CA LEU A 138 24.83 35.20 45.75
C LEU A 138 24.72 34.62 47.16
N ALA A 139 24.43 33.33 47.30
CA ALA A 139 24.41 32.65 48.59
C ALA A 139 25.79 32.70 49.29
N ALA A 140 26.86 32.48 48.53
CA ALA A 140 28.23 32.56 49.06
C ALA A 140 28.58 33.97 49.54
N GLN A 141 28.24 35.03 48.79
CA GLN A 141 28.47 36.42 49.22
C GLN A 141 27.71 36.77 50.50
N LYS A 142 26.42 36.42 50.57
CA LYS A 142 25.59 36.68 51.75
C LYS A 142 26.14 35.99 53.00
N SER A 143 26.64 34.76 52.86
CA SER A 143 27.26 34.02 53.98
C SER A 143 28.54 34.67 54.52
N ARG A 144 29.35 35.32 53.65
CA ARG A 144 30.56 36.04 54.09
C ARG A 144 30.21 37.33 54.83
N SER A 145 29.23 38.08 54.33
CA SER A 145 28.79 39.34 54.96
C SER A 145 28.20 39.14 56.36
N LEU A 146 27.65 37.96 56.67
CA LEU A 146 27.15 37.65 58.00
C LEU A 146 28.25 37.22 58.99
N ARG A 147 29.46 36.95 58.50
CA ARG A 147 30.61 36.50 59.31
C ARG A 147 31.60 37.62 59.62
N SER A 148 31.53 38.73 58.89
CA SER A 148 32.25 39.99 59.15
C SER A 148 31.45 40.90 60.06
#